data_AF-A0A8T4MFI2-F1
#
_entry.id   AF-A0A8T4MFI2-F1
#
_cell.length_a   1.000
_cell.length_b   1.000
_cell.length_c   1.000
_cell.angle_alpha   90.00
_cell.angle_beta   90.00
_cell.angle_gamma   90.00
#
_symmetry.space_group_name_H-M   'P 1'
#
loop_
_entity.id
_entity.type
_entity.pdbx_description
1 polymer ?
#
loop_
_entity_poly.entity_id
_entity_poly.type
_entity_poly.pdbx_seq_one_letter_code
_entity_poly.pdbx_strand_id
1 'polypeptide(L)'
;MKKIFIVSVLVLAIVSAFVFVSARPPACPIQSDTSVVIYGDTGNGGVGTPSKSWQTHFFDWWHSYDPNVKYVFLDRNDVKSDCDLSRFPNVKLYVQPGGDAYYQQNALGSQGKANILNFINSGKGFFGTCAGFYYVAGDYYWQGKYYSWSNLLGIFPTLEGSVTDIADYDNSPGYALTPLSNGFNAIYYGGPTRGWRNTPNTLPVGAENKASFAALPNYLPAVVKYNNMLLTSVHLEAFENDGITGLSSEQRIENYKLLANNINEVAGTSFYVPAYTNPSQCNDGIDNDGDGFVDMADSGCVNAGDNDETDIPMTRCNDGIDNDGDGLVDLTDLGCVDSLDNNETDPTGPTELFFDDFESGSLSGWVLTKVFGGNDWANAVTNPYQGARYAQSQPMSTNEPASVMERSISTSGYASVTVSYYKRLVGLDVADEFQAKWFDGAQWNVLEFTGSNSANDAGYVLKTFDLPANAGDNSNFKIRFECTAGAVSEYCRVDNVNVEGQ
;
A
#
# COMPACT_ATOMS: atom_id res chain seq x y z
N MET A 1 57.99 -68.93 -43.45
CA MET A 1 58.72 -68.19 -42.39
C MET A 1 58.95 -66.77 -42.87
N LYS A 2 58.09 -65.83 -42.46
CA LYS A 2 58.21 -64.40 -42.81
C LYS A 2 59.12 -63.73 -41.78
N LYS A 3 60.26 -63.20 -42.21
CA LYS A 3 61.18 -62.43 -41.37
C LYS A 3 60.69 -60.99 -41.30
N ILE A 4 60.45 -60.53 -40.08
CA ILE A 4 60.01 -59.19 -39.69
C ILE A 4 61.25 -58.27 -39.72
N PHE A 5 61.18 -57.17 -40.47
CA PHE A 5 62.11 -56.04 -40.34
C PHE A 5 61.51 -55.03 -39.36
N ILE A 6 62.22 -54.81 -38.26
CA ILE A 6 61.88 -53.83 -37.23
C ILE A 6 62.39 -52.46 -37.71
N VAL A 7 61.48 -51.51 -37.85
CA VAL A 7 61.79 -50.09 -38.08
C VAL A 7 61.89 -49.42 -36.72
N SER A 8 63.11 -49.04 -36.32
CA SER A 8 63.36 -48.24 -35.13
C SER A 8 62.98 -46.78 -35.39
N VAL A 9 61.84 -46.34 -34.85
CA VAL A 9 61.46 -44.92 -34.82
C VAL A 9 62.06 -44.31 -33.55
N LEU A 10 63.08 -43.48 -33.73
CA LEU A 10 63.70 -42.66 -32.70
C LEU A 10 62.74 -41.52 -32.35
N VAL A 11 61.96 -41.66 -31.27
CA VAL A 11 61.12 -40.56 -30.74
C VAL A 11 62.01 -39.63 -29.95
N LEU A 12 62.28 -38.45 -30.53
CA LEU A 12 62.99 -37.35 -29.89
C LEU A 12 62.08 -36.75 -28.80
N ALA A 13 62.29 -37.16 -27.55
CA ALA A 13 61.61 -36.57 -26.41
C ALA A 13 62.19 -35.17 -26.14
N ILE A 14 61.55 -34.14 -26.70
CA ILE A 14 61.75 -32.75 -26.28
C ILE A 14 61.08 -32.62 -24.91
N VAL A 15 61.86 -32.81 -23.84
CA VAL A 15 61.46 -32.40 -22.49
C VAL A 15 61.52 -30.89 -22.46
N SER A 16 60.43 -30.23 -22.85
CA SER A 16 60.21 -28.83 -22.52
C SER A 16 60.02 -28.76 -21.00
N ALA A 17 61.10 -28.44 -20.28
CA ALA A 17 61.01 -27.98 -18.91
C ALA A 17 60.21 -26.67 -18.93
N PHE A 18 58.88 -26.77 -18.77
CA PHE A 18 58.06 -25.65 -18.38
C PHE A 18 58.49 -25.29 -16.97
N VAL A 19 59.44 -24.35 -16.89
CA VAL A 19 59.70 -23.58 -15.69
C VAL A 19 58.47 -22.69 -15.50
N PHE A 20 57.41 -23.22 -14.86
CA PHE A 20 56.42 -22.38 -14.21
C PHE A 20 57.07 -21.81 -12.95
N VAL A 21 57.91 -20.79 -13.12
CA VAL A 21 58.08 -19.80 -12.08
C VAL A 21 57.05 -18.72 -12.38
N SER A 22 55.81 -18.95 -11.95
CA SER A 22 55.02 -17.82 -11.49
C SER A 22 55.65 -17.42 -10.17
N ALA A 23 56.39 -16.32 -10.17
CA ALA A 23 56.97 -15.75 -8.96
C ALA A 23 55.88 -15.67 -7.89
N ARG A 24 56.17 -16.14 -6.67
CA ARG A 24 55.35 -15.88 -5.49
C ARG A 24 55.22 -14.36 -5.36
N PRO A 25 54.00 -13.80 -5.28
CA PRO A 25 53.80 -12.96 -4.12
C PRO A 25 52.35 -13.05 -3.62
N PRO A 26 51.92 -14.02 -2.80
CA PRO A 26 50.68 -13.81 -2.10
C PRO A 26 51.08 -13.10 -0.82
N ALA A 27 51.35 -11.81 -0.94
CA ALA A 27 50.93 -10.95 0.16
C ALA A 27 49.40 -11.11 0.22
N CYS A 28 48.87 -11.34 1.41
CA CYS A 28 47.43 -11.38 1.64
C CYS A 28 46.71 -10.27 0.85
N PRO A 29 45.71 -10.59 0.00
CA PRO A 29 45.01 -9.58 -0.81
C PRO A 29 44.10 -8.65 0.02
N ILE A 30 43.89 -8.95 1.31
CA ILE A 30 43.13 -8.10 2.22
C ILE A 30 43.90 -6.80 2.48
N GLN A 31 43.25 -5.67 2.20
CA GLN A 31 43.76 -4.33 2.47
C GLN A 31 43.26 -3.83 3.82
N SER A 32 43.86 -2.74 4.33
CA SER A 32 43.50 -2.20 5.65
C SER A 32 42.06 -1.71 5.74
N ASP A 33 41.45 -1.35 4.61
CA ASP A 33 40.07 -0.85 4.50
C ASP A 33 39.09 -1.89 3.93
N THR A 34 39.54 -3.14 3.69
CA THR A 34 38.64 -4.23 3.32
C THR A 34 37.65 -4.52 4.44
N SER A 35 36.36 -4.53 4.11
CA SER A 35 35.27 -4.81 5.03
C SER A 35 34.61 -6.17 4.81
N VAL A 36 34.71 -6.72 3.60
CA VAL A 36 34.14 -8.02 3.24
C VAL A 36 35.20 -8.91 2.61
N VAL A 37 35.24 -10.19 2.98
CA VAL A 37 36.04 -11.20 2.28
C VAL A 37 35.12 -12.28 1.74
N ILE A 38 35.38 -12.74 0.51
CA ILE A 38 34.55 -13.72 -0.18
C ILE A 38 35.44 -14.87 -0.64
N TYR A 39 35.10 -16.11 -0.29
CA TYR A 39 35.82 -17.26 -0.84
C TYR A 39 35.53 -17.37 -2.35
N GLY A 40 36.56 -17.39 -3.20
CA GLY A 40 36.43 -17.21 -4.64
C GLY A 40 37.18 -18.23 -5.51
N ASP A 41 37.63 -19.34 -4.92
CA ASP A 41 38.43 -20.37 -5.59
C ASP A 41 37.54 -21.27 -6.48
N THR A 42 37.59 -21.05 -7.79
CA THR A 42 36.76 -21.76 -8.78
C THR A 42 37.35 -23.11 -9.21
N GLY A 43 36.58 -23.93 -9.92
CA GLY A 43 37.04 -25.24 -10.40
C GLY A 43 37.23 -26.22 -9.25
N ASN A 44 38.45 -26.74 -9.05
CA ASN A 44 38.77 -27.63 -7.92
C ASN A 44 38.74 -26.91 -6.55
N GLY A 45 38.38 -25.63 -6.50
CA GLY A 45 38.07 -24.88 -5.28
C GLY A 45 36.58 -24.85 -4.93
N GLY A 46 35.73 -25.39 -5.80
CA GLY A 46 34.31 -25.63 -5.53
C GLY A 46 33.40 -24.41 -5.63
N VAL A 47 33.90 -23.20 -5.92
CA VAL A 47 33.02 -22.06 -6.22
C VAL A 47 32.51 -22.17 -7.65
N GLY A 48 31.19 -22.10 -7.83
CA GLY A 48 30.56 -22.11 -9.16
C GLY A 48 30.82 -20.80 -9.91
N THR A 49 31.03 -20.88 -11.23
CA THR A 49 31.24 -19.70 -12.07
C THR A 49 30.08 -18.70 -11.99
N PRO A 50 28.79 -19.12 -12.09
CA PRO A 50 27.67 -18.19 -11.90
C PRO A 50 27.65 -17.58 -10.51
N SER A 51 27.88 -18.38 -9.46
CA SER A 51 27.86 -17.87 -8.09
C SER A 51 28.94 -16.81 -7.84
N LYS A 52 30.16 -16.99 -8.37
CA LYS A 52 31.21 -15.95 -8.28
C LYS A 52 30.80 -14.66 -9.00
N SER A 53 30.18 -14.79 -10.17
CA SER A 53 29.67 -13.65 -10.93
C SER A 53 28.58 -12.90 -10.17
N TRP A 54 27.60 -13.63 -9.62
CA TRP A 54 26.51 -13.06 -8.82
C TRP A 54 27.00 -12.31 -7.57
N GLN A 55 27.98 -12.88 -6.86
CA GLN A 55 28.61 -12.17 -5.74
C GLN A 55 29.27 -10.86 -6.18
N THR A 56 29.93 -10.88 -7.35
CA THR A 56 30.54 -9.66 -7.93
C THR A 56 29.46 -8.62 -8.21
N HIS A 57 28.38 -8.99 -8.91
CA HIS A 57 27.27 -8.07 -9.21
C HIS A 57 26.60 -7.51 -7.97
N PHE A 58 26.32 -8.34 -6.97
CA PHE A 58 25.70 -7.90 -5.72
C PHE A 58 26.59 -6.93 -4.94
N PHE A 59 27.87 -7.25 -4.75
CA PHE A 59 28.76 -6.38 -3.98
C PHE A 59 29.20 -5.13 -4.75
N ASP A 60 29.28 -5.17 -6.08
CA ASP A 60 29.48 -3.96 -6.91
C ASP A 60 28.26 -3.03 -6.81
N TRP A 61 27.05 -3.59 -6.88
CA TRP A 61 25.82 -2.84 -6.63
C TRP A 61 25.85 -2.19 -5.24
N TRP A 62 26.13 -2.96 -4.19
CA TRP A 62 26.11 -2.42 -2.83
C TRP A 62 27.19 -1.36 -2.62
N HIS A 63 28.40 -1.59 -3.15
CA HIS A 63 29.50 -0.62 -3.13
C HIS A 63 29.12 0.70 -3.82
N SER A 64 28.32 0.65 -4.89
CA SER A 64 27.88 1.85 -5.59
C SER A 64 26.99 2.77 -4.74
N TYR A 65 26.30 2.20 -3.74
CA TYR A 65 25.50 2.95 -2.75
C TYR A 65 26.29 3.28 -1.48
N ASP A 66 27.20 2.40 -1.04
CA ASP A 66 28.08 2.63 0.10
C ASP A 66 29.53 2.24 -0.20
N PRO A 67 30.43 3.22 -0.43
CA PRO A 67 31.85 2.98 -0.68
C PRO A 67 32.61 2.28 0.46
N ASN A 68 32.02 2.14 1.65
CA ASN A 68 32.59 1.38 2.76
C ASN A 68 32.40 -0.14 2.61
N VAL A 69 31.55 -0.58 1.69
CA VAL A 69 31.43 -1.99 1.29
C VAL A 69 32.57 -2.30 0.33
N LYS A 70 33.74 -2.64 0.87
CA LYS A 70 34.95 -2.97 0.12
C LYS A 70 35.24 -4.45 0.27
N TYR A 71 35.10 -5.19 -0.81
CA TYR A 71 35.25 -6.63 -0.81
C TYR A 71 36.50 -7.10 -1.55
N VAL A 72 36.97 -8.29 -1.20
CA VAL A 72 38.04 -8.98 -1.93
C VAL A 72 37.75 -10.47 -1.99
N PHE A 73 38.07 -11.09 -3.12
CA PHE A 73 38.02 -12.55 -3.24
C PHE A 73 39.31 -13.17 -2.70
N LEU A 74 39.14 -14.23 -1.92
CA LEU A 74 40.22 -15.05 -1.36
C LEU A 74 40.23 -16.42 -2.03
N ASP A 75 41.41 -16.92 -2.37
CA ASP A 75 41.57 -18.32 -2.73
C ASP A 75 41.75 -19.23 -1.49
N ARG A 76 41.91 -20.54 -1.68
CA ARG A 76 42.09 -21.46 -0.54
C ARG A 76 43.36 -21.17 0.28
N ASN A 77 44.44 -20.72 -0.34
CA ASN A 77 45.71 -20.46 0.35
C ASN A 77 45.64 -19.16 1.15
N ASP A 78 44.96 -18.14 0.62
CA ASP A 78 44.60 -16.93 1.34
C ASP A 78 43.88 -17.27 2.64
N VAL A 79 42.79 -18.03 2.57
CA VAL A 79 42.00 -18.38 3.77
C VAL A 79 42.78 -19.27 4.74
N LYS A 80 43.65 -20.16 4.25
CA LYS A 80 44.39 -21.12 5.09
C LYS A 80 45.60 -20.50 5.78
N SER A 81 46.38 -19.69 5.07
CA SER A 81 47.70 -19.30 5.54
C SER A 81 48.22 -17.95 5.06
N ASP A 82 47.88 -17.50 3.86
CA ASP A 82 48.45 -16.24 3.35
C ASP A 82 47.79 -15.02 4.01
N CYS A 83 46.52 -15.13 4.42
CA CYS A 83 45.80 -14.15 5.23
C CYS A 83 45.43 -14.69 6.62
N ASP A 84 45.99 -14.09 7.66
CA ASP A 84 45.45 -14.24 9.02
C ASP A 84 44.30 -13.25 9.24
N LEU A 85 43.07 -13.73 9.09
CA LEU A 85 41.84 -12.93 9.21
C LEU A 85 41.73 -12.19 10.56
N SER A 86 42.37 -12.69 11.62
CA SER A 86 42.34 -12.05 12.95
C SER A 86 43.08 -10.72 12.96
N ARG A 87 44.01 -10.50 12.02
CA ARG A 87 44.80 -9.27 11.91
C ARG A 87 44.09 -8.13 11.17
N PHE A 88 42.89 -8.37 10.66
CA PHE A 88 42.11 -7.40 9.89
C PHE A 88 40.82 -7.03 10.64
N PRO A 89 40.87 -6.05 11.56
CA PRO A 89 39.72 -5.68 12.39
C PRO A 89 38.57 -5.03 11.60
N ASN A 90 38.87 -4.51 10.40
CA ASN A 90 37.90 -3.87 9.51
C ASN A 90 37.09 -4.89 8.70
N VAL A 91 37.60 -6.10 8.49
CA VAL A 91 36.82 -7.18 7.87
C VAL A 91 35.70 -7.58 8.84
N LYS A 92 34.45 -7.35 8.45
CA LYS A 92 33.24 -7.60 9.24
C LYS A 92 32.47 -8.84 8.77
N LEU A 93 32.61 -9.21 7.50
CA LEU A 93 31.86 -10.29 6.88
C LEU A 93 32.77 -11.26 6.15
N TYR A 94 32.54 -12.55 6.35
CA TYR A 94 33.06 -13.62 5.51
C TYR A 94 31.92 -14.25 4.71
N VAL A 95 32.08 -14.35 3.40
CA VAL A 95 31.07 -14.91 2.49
C VAL A 95 31.56 -16.25 1.94
N GLN A 96 30.75 -17.29 2.13
CA GLN A 96 30.92 -18.60 1.52
C GLN A 96 29.84 -18.79 0.42
N PRO A 97 30.22 -18.74 -0.86
CA PRO A 97 29.26 -18.74 -1.97
C PRO A 97 28.77 -20.14 -2.36
N GLY A 98 27.86 -20.19 -3.33
CA GLY A 98 27.36 -21.42 -3.94
C GLY A 98 28.39 -22.15 -4.82
N GLY A 99 28.05 -23.37 -5.21
CA GLY A 99 28.91 -24.27 -5.98
C GLY A 99 28.86 -25.69 -5.43
N ASP A 100 30.02 -26.32 -5.27
CA ASP A 100 30.14 -27.68 -4.74
C ASP A 100 30.69 -27.68 -3.31
N ALA A 101 29.82 -27.99 -2.36
CA ALA A 101 30.16 -27.99 -0.93
C ALA A 101 31.31 -28.94 -0.58
N TYR A 102 31.42 -30.10 -1.27
CA TYR A 102 32.49 -31.06 -1.03
C TYR A 102 33.85 -30.51 -1.48
N TYR A 103 33.92 -29.89 -2.65
CA TYR A 103 35.17 -29.29 -3.13
C TYR A 103 35.57 -28.07 -2.30
N GLN A 104 34.62 -27.22 -1.90
CA GLN A 104 34.91 -26.07 -1.04
C GLN A 104 35.50 -26.52 0.31
N GLN A 105 34.86 -27.46 1.02
CA GLN A 105 35.37 -27.94 2.32
C GLN A 105 36.71 -28.67 2.20
N ASN A 106 36.92 -29.44 1.13
CA ASN A 106 38.18 -30.15 0.91
C ASN A 106 39.33 -29.20 0.55
N ALA A 107 39.05 -28.15 -0.25
CA ALA A 107 40.04 -27.14 -0.59
C ALA A 107 40.52 -26.35 0.63
N LEU A 108 39.59 -25.96 1.51
CA LEU A 108 39.87 -25.26 2.77
C LEU A 108 40.55 -26.16 3.80
N GLY A 109 40.13 -27.44 3.88
CA GLY A 109 40.68 -28.41 4.81
C GLY A 109 40.53 -27.99 6.28
N SER A 110 41.27 -28.67 7.17
CA SER A 110 41.20 -28.41 8.62
C SER A 110 41.65 -27.00 9.01
N GLN A 111 42.67 -26.45 8.32
CA GLN A 111 43.19 -25.12 8.62
C GLN A 111 42.22 -24.02 8.20
N GLY A 112 41.65 -24.09 6.99
CA GLY A 112 40.65 -23.11 6.54
C GLY A 112 39.40 -23.16 7.42
N LYS A 113 38.92 -24.38 7.76
CA LYS A 113 37.85 -24.57 8.76
C LYS A 113 38.18 -23.87 10.08
N ALA A 114 39.36 -24.08 10.65
CA ALA A 114 39.75 -23.46 11.91
C ALA A 114 39.76 -21.92 11.82
N ASN A 115 40.29 -21.36 10.74
CA ASN A 115 40.36 -19.90 10.55
C ASN A 115 38.97 -19.27 10.41
N ILE A 116 38.06 -19.93 9.68
CA ILE A 116 36.67 -19.46 9.52
C ILE A 116 35.90 -19.58 10.85
N LEU A 117 36.06 -20.70 11.58
CA LEU A 117 35.47 -20.86 12.91
C LEU A 117 35.94 -19.76 13.86
N ASN A 118 37.25 -19.47 13.88
CA ASN A 118 37.79 -18.39 14.71
C ASN A 118 37.22 -17.02 14.33
N PHE A 119 37.02 -16.77 13.02
CA PHE A 119 36.40 -15.53 12.54
C PHE A 119 34.96 -15.40 13.04
N ILE A 120 34.14 -16.44 12.87
CA ILE A 120 32.74 -16.46 13.36
C ILE A 120 32.69 -16.31 14.88
N ASN A 121 33.52 -17.07 15.61
CA ASN A 121 33.56 -17.05 17.08
C ASN A 121 34.07 -15.72 17.64
N SER A 122 34.75 -14.89 16.84
CA SER A 122 35.11 -13.52 17.21
C SER A 122 33.94 -12.53 17.13
N GLY A 123 32.74 -12.99 16.76
CA GLY A 123 31.52 -12.19 16.66
C GLY A 123 31.32 -11.51 15.31
N LYS A 124 32.13 -11.85 14.30
CA LYS A 124 32.03 -11.27 12.94
C LYS A 124 31.05 -12.05 12.07
N GLY A 125 30.40 -11.37 11.13
CA GLY A 125 29.33 -11.93 10.32
C GLY A 125 29.79 -13.03 9.37
N PHE A 126 28.93 -14.02 9.12
CA PHE A 126 29.12 -15.01 8.06
C PHE A 126 27.89 -15.06 7.15
N PHE A 127 28.10 -15.10 5.84
CA PHE A 127 27.03 -15.33 4.88
C PHE A 127 27.32 -16.60 4.08
N GLY A 128 26.45 -17.59 4.18
CA GLY A 128 26.53 -18.85 3.44
C GLY A 128 25.31 -19.06 2.55
N THR A 129 25.52 -19.14 1.24
CA THR A 129 24.45 -19.36 0.26
C THR A 129 24.64 -20.70 -0.46
N CYS A 130 23.56 -21.48 -0.60
CA CYS A 130 23.56 -22.80 -1.23
C CYS A 130 24.64 -23.73 -0.65
N ALA A 131 25.71 -24.04 -1.41
CA ALA A 131 26.86 -24.82 -0.94
C ALA A 131 27.52 -24.24 0.32
N GLY A 132 27.52 -22.92 0.48
CA GLY A 132 27.99 -22.26 1.70
C GLY A 132 27.11 -22.58 2.91
N PHE A 133 25.81 -22.79 2.74
CA PHE A 133 24.94 -23.24 3.83
C PHE A 133 25.19 -24.71 4.16
N TYR A 134 25.35 -25.58 3.15
CA TYR A 134 25.81 -26.96 3.38
C TYR A 134 27.13 -27.02 4.15
N TYR A 135 28.07 -26.12 3.85
CA TYR A 135 29.38 -26.07 4.49
C TYR A 135 29.31 -25.80 6.01
N VAL A 136 28.31 -25.04 6.46
CA VAL A 136 28.14 -24.66 7.87
C VAL A 136 27.57 -25.82 8.71
N ALA A 137 26.86 -26.76 8.08
CA ALA A 137 26.22 -27.89 8.75
C ALA A 137 27.24 -28.89 9.35
N GLY A 138 26.81 -29.74 10.27
CA GLY A 138 27.59 -30.89 10.73
C GLY A 138 27.63 -32.03 9.72
N ASP A 139 26.53 -32.21 9.01
CA ASP A 139 26.29 -33.21 7.99
C ASP A 139 25.05 -32.81 7.20
N TYR A 140 24.80 -33.50 6.08
CA TYR A 140 23.64 -33.19 5.26
C TYR A 140 23.22 -34.35 4.36
N TYR A 141 21.96 -34.31 3.92
CA TYR A 141 21.46 -35.10 2.81
C TYR A 141 21.56 -34.28 1.51
N TRP A 142 22.15 -34.87 0.47
CA TRP A 142 22.14 -34.34 -0.89
C TRP A 142 21.50 -35.37 -1.83
N GLN A 143 20.40 -34.99 -2.49
CA GLN A 143 19.59 -35.86 -3.36
C GLN A 143 19.24 -37.21 -2.70
N GLY A 144 18.84 -37.15 -1.42
CA GLY A 144 18.46 -38.32 -0.64
C GLY A 144 19.63 -39.18 -0.12
N LYS A 145 20.88 -38.84 -0.45
CA LYS A 145 22.07 -39.52 0.08
C LYS A 145 22.67 -38.74 1.24
N TYR A 146 23.02 -39.44 2.31
CA TYR A 146 23.66 -38.86 3.50
C TYR A 146 25.16 -38.63 3.30
N TYR A 147 25.64 -37.48 3.74
CA TYR A 147 27.03 -37.05 3.67
C TYR A 147 27.49 -36.46 5.00
N SER A 148 28.64 -36.92 5.49
CA SER A 148 29.30 -36.41 6.69
C SER A 148 30.79 -36.27 6.40
N TRP A 149 31.25 -35.04 6.29
CA TRP A 149 32.65 -34.73 5.93
C TRP A 149 33.36 -34.04 7.08
N SER A 150 34.65 -34.35 7.26
CA SER A 150 35.42 -33.89 8.42
C SER A 150 35.70 -32.38 8.44
N ASN A 151 35.73 -31.71 7.29
CA ASN A 151 36.04 -30.28 7.20
C ASN A 151 34.79 -29.37 7.10
N LEU A 152 33.58 -29.90 7.22
CA LEU A 152 32.39 -29.06 7.45
C LEU A 152 32.53 -28.30 8.77
N LEU A 153 31.94 -27.10 8.89
CA LEU A 153 32.13 -26.28 10.09
C LEU A 153 31.49 -26.91 11.33
N GLY A 154 30.36 -27.60 11.18
CA GLY A 154 29.67 -28.26 12.29
C GLY A 154 28.97 -27.30 13.25
N ILE A 155 28.58 -26.11 12.77
CA ILE A 155 27.85 -25.12 13.57
C ILE A 155 26.34 -25.35 13.47
N PHE A 156 25.83 -25.61 12.26
CA PHE A 156 24.40 -25.83 12.04
C PHE A 156 24.07 -27.34 12.10
N PRO A 157 22.89 -27.75 12.60
CA PRO A 157 22.49 -29.15 12.59
C PRO A 157 22.30 -29.69 11.16
N THR A 158 22.01 -30.99 11.05
CA THR A 158 21.81 -31.69 9.78
C THR A 158 20.86 -30.94 8.85
N LEU A 159 21.29 -30.76 7.62
CA LEU A 159 20.51 -30.17 6.53
C LEU A 159 20.10 -31.21 5.50
N GLU A 160 19.18 -30.86 4.63
CA GLU A 160 18.83 -31.70 3.48
C GLU A 160 18.48 -30.89 2.24
N GLY A 161 18.84 -31.41 1.08
CA GLY A 161 18.40 -30.91 -0.22
C GLY A 161 19.06 -31.74 -1.32
N SER A 162 19.19 -31.28 -2.55
CA SER A 162 18.32 -30.25 -3.11
C SER A 162 16.85 -30.64 -2.95
N VAL A 163 15.98 -29.65 -2.81
CA VAL A 163 14.54 -29.80 -2.78
C VAL A 163 14.07 -29.93 -4.22
N THR A 164 14.11 -31.16 -4.74
CA THR A 164 13.75 -31.48 -6.14
C THR A 164 12.30 -31.16 -6.48
N ASP A 165 11.46 -30.99 -5.47
CA ASP A 165 10.07 -30.55 -5.62
C ASP A 165 9.97 -29.08 -6.11
N ILE A 166 11.04 -28.27 -5.95
CA ILE A 166 11.17 -26.93 -6.55
C ILE A 166 11.94 -27.00 -7.87
N ALA A 167 13.17 -27.53 -7.84
CA ALA A 167 14.00 -27.68 -9.02
C ALA A 167 14.95 -28.87 -8.85
N ASP A 168 15.04 -29.69 -9.89
CA ASP A 168 16.02 -30.75 -9.98
C ASP A 168 17.31 -30.23 -10.63
N TYR A 169 18.37 -30.13 -9.83
CA TYR A 169 19.67 -29.60 -10.24
C TYR A 169 20.31 -30.39 -11.40
N ASP A 170 19.98 -31.68 -11.54
CA ASP A 170 20.56 -32.53 -12.59
C ASP A 170 19.86 -32.40 -13.95
N ASN A 171 18.71 -31.73 -14.00
CA ASN A 171 17.90 -31.58 -15.20
C ASN A 171 17.93 -30.14 -15.69
N SER A 172 18.14 -29.92 -17.00
CA SER A 172 18.13 -28.56 -17.58
C SER A 172 16.75 -27.89 -17.41
N PRO A 173 16.66 -26.63 -16.93
CA PRO A 173 17.79 -25.70 -16.70
C PRO A 173 18.46 -25.79 -15.32
N GLY A 174 17.95 -26.61 -14.39
CA GLY A 174 18.60 -26.95 -13.12
C GLY A 174 18.23 -26.03 -11.96
N TYR A 175 17.50 -24.95 -12.24
CA TYR A 175 17.05 -23.94 -11.28
C TYR A 175 15.60 -23.57 -11.52
N ALA A 176 14.97 -22.93 -10.53
CA ALA A 176 13.65 -22.34 -10.67
C ALA A 176 13.57 -20.97 -9.98
N LEU A 177 12.73 -20.09 -10.53
CA LEU A 177 12.22 -18.94 -9.78
C LEU A 177 11.20 -19.46 -8.76
N THR A 178 11.35 -19.11 -7.49
CA THR A 178 10.47 -19.59 -6.42
C THR A 178 9.99 -18.43 -5.56
N PRO A 179 8.68 -18.36 -5.25
CA PRO A 179 8.14 -17.39 -4.32
C PRO A 179 8.51 -17.75 -2.88
N LEU A 180 8.78 -16.73 -2.09
CA LEU A 180 9.09 -16.82 -0.67
C LEU A 180 7.92 -16.29 0.16
N SER A 181 7.82 -16.75 1.41
CA SER A 181 6.75 -16.38 2.35
C SER A 181 6.72 -14.91 2.78
N ASN A 182 7.64 -14.09 2.27
CA ASN A 182 7.74 -12.67 2.56
C ASN A 182 7.46 -11.81 1.31
N GLY A 183 6.82 -12.38 0.28
CA GLY A 183 6.46 -11.70 -0.98
C GLY A 183 7.57 -11.65 -2.03
N PHE A 184 8.82 -12.00 -1.68
CA PHE A 184 9.93 -11.95 -2.63
C PHE A 184 9.98 -13.18 -3.53
N ASN A 185 10.45 -13.01 -4.76
CA ASN A 185 10.80 -14.11 -5.65
C ASN A 185 12.32 -14.26 -5.72
N ALA A 186 12.84 -15.48 -5.58
CA ALA A 186 14.28 -15.75 -5.60
C ALA A 186 14.62 -16.96 -6.47
N ILE A 187 15.89 -17.05 -6.88
CA ILE A 187 16.37 -18.21 -7.65
C ILE A 187 16.72 -19.32 -6.68
N TYR A 188 16.05 -20.47 -6.83
CA TYR A 188 16.44 -21.70 -6.18
C TYR A 188 17.34 -22.52 -7.11
N TYR A 189 18.57 -22.78 -6.67
CA TYR A 189 19.53 -23.58 -7.43
C TYR A 189 20.22 -24.61 -6.52
N GLY A 190 19.41 -25.53 -6.00
CA GLY A 190 19.91 -26.68 -5.24
C GLY A 190 20.44 -26.34 -3.84
N GLY A 191 19.90 -25.33 -3.15
CA GLY A 191 20.29 -25.10 -1.74
C GLY A 191 19.62 -26.06 -0.74
N PRO A 192 20.15 -26.17 0.49
CA PRO A 192 19.58 -27.01 1.55
C PRO A 192 18.38 -26.38 2.22
N THR A 193 17.59 -27.17 2.93
CA THR A 193 16.62 -26.74 3.94
C THR A 193 16.67 -27.67 5.15
N ARG A 194 15.74 -27.48 6.09
CA ARG A 194 15.51 -28.34 7.25
C ARG A 194 14.01 -28.57 7.42
N GLY A 195 13.62 -29.79 7.80
CA GLY A 195 12.21 -30.17 7.98
C GLY A 195 11.55 -30.82 6.77
N TRP A 196 12.30 -31.21 5.74
CA TRP A 196 11.70 -31.72 4.50
C TRP A 196 11.37 -33.22 4.55
N ARG A 197 12.37 -34.10 4.64
CA ARG A 197 12.18 -35.56 4.60
C ARG A 197 12.95 -36.30 5.70
N ASN A 198 14.19 -35.90 5.93
CA ASN A 198 15.15 -36.62 6.78
C ASN A 198 15.55 -35.84 8.03
N THR A 199 15.14 -34.57 8.13
CA THR A 199 15.51 -33.70 9.26
C THR A 199 14.26 -33.21 10.01
N PRO A 200 14.34 -32.96 11.32
CA PRO A 200 13.24 -32.38 12.09
C PRO A 200 12.82 -31.02 11.54
N ASN A 201 11.52 -30.70 11.60
CA ASN A 201 10.98 -29.39 11.19
C ASN A 201 11.33 -28.24 12.16
N THR A 202 11.96 -28.53 13.29
CA THR A 202 12.38 -27.52 14.27
C THR A 202 13.75 -26.96 13.93
N LEU A 203 13.84 -25.62 13.87
CA LEU A 203 15.10 -24.90 13.80
C LEU A 203 15.85 -24.95 15.15
N PRO A 204 17.19 -24.90 15.15
CA PRO A 204 17.97 -24.90 16.38
C PRO A 204 17.68 -23.64 17.22
N VAL A 205 17.85 -23.73 18.53
CA VAL A 205 17.67 -22.59 19.45
C VAL A 205 18.58 -21.44 19.02
N GLY A 206 18.02 -20.24 18.88
CA GLY A 206 18.73 -19.04 18.41
C GLY A 206 18.75 -18.88 16.88
N ALA A 207 18.11 -19.78 16.13
CA ALA A 207 17.82 -19.55 14.72
C ALA A 207 16.48 -18.82 14.54
N GLU A 208 16.47 -17.85 13.64
CA GLU A 208 15.30 -17.12 13.18
C GLU A 208 15.03 -17.49 11.72
N ASN A 209 13.79 -17.88 11.42
CA ASN A 209 13.35 -18.05 10.04
C ASN A 209 13.01 -16.66 9.47
N LYS A 210 13.78 -16.21 8.47
CA LYS A 210 13.56 -14.91 7.82
C LYS A 210 12.65 -15.02 6.59
N ALA A 211 12.65 -16.17 5.93
CA ALA A 211 11.75 -16.47 4.83
C ALA A 211 11.68 -17.98 4.57
N SER A 212 10.51 -18.46 4.15
CA SER A 212 10.25 -19.85 3.77
C SER A 212 9.92 -19.98 2.29
N PHE A 213 10.04 -21.18 1.73
CA PHE A 213 9.52 -21.49 0.39
C PHE A 213 7.99 -21.48 0.41
N ALA A 214 7.36 -20.48 -0.23
CA ALA A 214 5.90 -20.39 -0.30
C ALA A 214 5.31 -21.44 -1.26
N ALA A 215 6.07 -21.84 -2.28
CA ALA A 215 5.67 -22.87 -3.23
C ALA A 215 5.61 -24.30 -2.65
N LEU A 216 6.02 -24.50 -1.40
CA LEU A 216 6.08 -25.83 -0.79
C LEU A 216 5.17 -25.95 0.43
N PRO A 217 4.58 -27.14 0.65
CA PRO A 217 3.81 -27.40 1.85
C PRO A 217 4.69 -27.25 3.09
N ASN A 218 4.08 -26.80 4.20
CA ASN A 218 4.71 -26.57 5.50
C ASN A 218 5.73 -25.43 5.57
N TYR A 219 5.83 -24.57 4.54
CA TYR A 219 6.67 -23.37 4.56
C TYR A 219 8.10 -23.66 5.02
N LEU A 220 8.79 -24.55 4.30
CA LEU A 220 10.15 -24.96 4.64
C LEU A 220 11.12 -23.75 4.65
N PRO A 221 12.03 -23.63 5.63
CA PRO A 221 12.94 -22.48 5.72
C PRO A 221 13.85 -22.34 4.49
N ALA A 222 13.91 -21.13 3.93
CA ALA A 222 14.73 -20.78 2.77
C ALA A 222 15.82 -19.74 3.13
N VAL A 223 15.57 -18.89 4.14
CA VAL A 223 16.50 -17.89 4.64
C VAL A 223 16.50 -17.97 6.17
N VAL A 224 17.63 -18.33 6.74
CA VAL A 224 17.79 -18.54 8.18
C VAL A 224 18.88 -17.63 8.71
N LYS A 225 18.56 -16.83 9.73
CA LYS A 225 19.56 -16.19 10.56
C LYS A 225 19.88 -17.12 11.71
N TYR A 226 21.16 -17.37 11.97
CA TYR A 226 21.61 -18.15 13.11
C TYR A 226 22.81 -17.48 13.76
N ASN A 227 22.59 -16.89 14.94
CA ASN A 227 23.56 -16.01 15.61
C ASN A 227 24.00 -14.86 14.67
N ASN A 228 25.31 -14.75 14.43
CA ASN A 228 25.96 -13.82 13.49
C ASN A 228 26.10 -14.41 12.08
N MET A 229 25.23 -15.35 11.68
CA MET A 229 25.27 -15.96 10.35
C MET A 229 23.96 -15.78 9.61
N LEU A 230 24.05 -15.42 8.32
CA LEU A 230 22.96 -15.49 7.37
C LEU A 230 23.17 -16.72 6.48
N LEU A 231 22.18 -17.59 6.43
CA LEU A 231 22.23 -18.87 5.74
C LEU A 231 21.07 -18.97 4.76
N THR A 232 21.34 -19.06 3.47
CA THR A 232 20.31 -19.03 2.43
C THR A 232 20.35 -20.29 1.57
N SER A 233 19.16 -20.84 1.33
CA SER A 233 18.88 -21.93 0.40
C SER A 233 18.74 -21.40 -1.04
N VAL A 234 18.25 -20.18 -1.15
CA VAL A 234 18.06 -19.46 -2.42
C VAL A 234 19.21 -18.48 -2.67
N HIS A 235 19.35 -18.09 -3.92
CA HIS A 235 20.29 -17.08 -4.39
C HIS A 235 19.58 -15.73 -4.53
N LEU A 236 19.59 -14.94 -3.45
CA LEU A 236 19.13 -13.54 -3.49
C LEU A 236 20.11 -12.65 -4.26
N GLU A 237 21.37 -13.06 -4.34
CA GLU A 237 22.42 -12.38 -5.09
C GLU A 237 22.34 -12.62 -6.60
N ALA A 238 21.44 -13.49 -7.06
CA ALA A 238 21.42 -13.98 -8.42
C ALA A 238 21.25 -12.84 -9.45
N PHE A 239 22.00 -12.93 -10.55
CA PHE A 239 21.97 -11.95 -11.63
C PHE A 239 21.47 -12.60 -12.91
N GLU A 240 20.45 -12.01 -13.54
CA GLU A 240 19.90 -12.47 -14.81
C GLU A 240 20.96 -12.41 -15.91
N ASN A 241 20.89 -13.37 -16.84
CA ASN A 241 21.82 -13.53 -17.96
C ASN A 241 23.16 -14.19 -17.61
N ASP A 242 23.45 -14.47 -16.34
CA ASP A 242 24.57 -15.35 -15.92
C ASP A 242 24.17 -16.84 -15.94
N GLY A 243 23.39 -17.23 -16.95
CA GLY A 243 22.84 -18.59 -17.09
C GLY A 243 21.50 -18.80 -16.40
N ILE A 244 20.91 -17.75 -15.82
CA ILE A 244 19.56 -17.77 -15.25
C ILE A 244 18.64 -16.71 -15.87
N THR A 245 17.34 -16.99 -15.91
CA THR A 245 16.28 -16.09 -16.39
C THR A 245 15.05 -16.16 -15.47
N GLY A 246 14.21 -15.12 -15.48
CA GLY A 246 12.90 -15.14 -14.80
C GLY A 246 12.75 -14.09 -13.70
N LEU A 247 13.85 -13.55 -13.16
CA LEU A 247 13.80 -12.35 -12.32
C LEU A 247 13.68 -11.10 -13.20
N SER A 248 12.87 -10.13 -12.78
CA SER A 248 12.92 -8.78 -13.34
C SER A 248 14.05 -7.97 -12.70
N SER A 249 14.50 -6.90 -13.39
CA SER A 249 15.55 -6.02 -12.84
C SER A 249 15.14 -5.39 -11.51
N GLU A 250 13.86 -5.08 -11.33
CA GLU A 250 13.26 -4.57 -10.11
C GLU A 250 13.31 -5.63 -9.00
N GLN A 251 12.82 -6.85 -9.27
CA GLN A 251 12.85 -7.96 -8.31
C GLN A 251 14.27 -8.27 -7.84
N ARG A 252 15.26 -8.26 -8.76
CA ARG A 252 16.67 -8.43 -8.39
C ARG A 252 17.15 -7.32 -7.45
N ILE A 253 16.82 -6.06 -7.73
CA ILE A 253 17.25 -4.94 -6.88
C ILE A 253 16.62 -5.06 -5.48
N GLU A 254 15.35 -5.44 -5.38
CA GLU A 254 14.70 -5.67 -4.08
C GLU A 254 15.30 -6.88 -3.35
N ASN A 255 15.66 -7.95 -4.06
CA ASN A 255 16.43 -9.07 -3.47
C ASN A 255 17.80 -8.62 -2.95
N TYR A 256 18.49 -7.73 -3.65
CA TYR A 256 19.77 -7.18 -3.20
C TYR A 256 19.60 -6.36 -1.93
N LYS A 257 18.55 -5.53 -1.84
CA LYS A 257 18.22 -4.80 -0.61
C LYS A 257 17.91 -5.75 0.55
N LEU A 258 17.13 -6.80 0.30
CA LEU A 258 16.82 -7.84 1.29
C LEU A 258 18.08 -8.54 1.80
N LEU A 259 18.97 -8.94 0.89
CA LEU A 259 20.22 -9.58 1.24
C LEU A 259 21.13 -8.65 2.03
N ALA A 260 21.30 -7.41 1.57
CA ALA A 260 22.16 -6.40 2.21
C ALA A 260 21.70 -6.05 3.64
N ASN A 261 20.39 -5.89 3.85
CA ASN A 261 19.82 -5.63 5.18
C ASN A 261 20.04 -6.81 6.14
N ASN A 262 19.79 -8.04 5.69
CA ASN A 262 20.05 -9.23 6.50
C ASN A 262 21.56 -9.40 6.80
N ILE A 263 22.44 -9.09 5.83
CA ILE A 263 23.88 -9.11 6.03
C ILE A 263 24.29 -8.06 7.08
N ASN A 264 23.77 -6.84 7.00
CA ASN A 264 24.03 -5.79 7.99
C ASN A 264 23.65 -6.25 9.40
N GLU A 265 22.49 -6.89 9.54
CA GLU A 265 22.00 -7.42 10.81
C GLU A 265 22.99 -8.44 11.40
N VAL A 266 23.38 -9.46 10.62
CA VAL A 266 24.24 -10.54 11.13
C VAL A 266 25.70 -10.14 11.31
N ALA A 267 26.19 -9.18 10.51
CA ALA A 267 27.55 -8.66 10.61
C ALA A 267 27.69 -7.53 11.63
N GLY A 268 26.58 -7.02 12.17
CA GLY A 268 26.56 -5.86 13.07
C GLY A 268 27.11 -4.60 12.38
N THR A 269 26.84 -4.45 11.09
CA THR A 269 27.26 -3.30 10.28
C THR A 269 26.09 -2.35 10.04
N SER A 270 26.40 -1.14 9.60
CA SER A 270 25.41 -0.13 9.23
C SER A 270 25.73 0.43 7.85
N PHE A 271 26.14 -0.44 6.91
CA PHE A 271 26.35 -0.02 5.54
C PHE A 271 25.03 0.46 4.96
N TYR A 272 25.07 1.56 4.21
CA TYR A 272 23.89 2.13 3.62
C TYR A 272 23.27 1.14 2.61
N VAL A 273 21.95 0.97 2.72
CA VAL A 273 21.11 0.22 1.78
C VAL A 273 20.01 1.17 1.34
N PRO A 274 19.78 1.35 0.02
CA PRO A 274 18.67 2.17 -0.45
C PRO A 274 17.33 1.60 0.03
N ALA A 275 16.37 2.46 0.34
CA ALA A 275 15.05 2.04 0.80
C ALA A 275 14.36 1.13 -0.23
N TYR A 276 13.54 0.19 0.25
CA TYR A 276 12.67 -0.60 -0.63
C TYR A 276 11.74 0.33 -1.40
N THR A 277 11.46 0.01 -2.65
CA THR A 277 10.26 0.50 -3.29
C THR A 277 9.15 -0.40 -2.78
N ASN A 278 8.54 -0.08 -1.64
CA ASN A 278 7.45 -0.90 -1.11
C ASN A 278 6.33 -0.91 -2.17
N PRO A 279 6.02 -2.07 -2.77
CA PRO A 279 4.75 -2.22 -3.45
C PRO A 279 3.65 -1.96 -2.41
N SER A 280 2.54 -1.40 -2.85
CA SER A 280 1.38 -1.27 -1.97
C SER A 280 0.83 -2.67 -1.68
N GLN A 281 0.16 -2.87 -0.54
CA GLN A 281 -0.43 -4.17 -0.17
C GLN A 281 -1.13 -4.87 -1.33
N CYS A 282 -1.97 -4.12 -2.06
CA CYS A 282 -2.69 -4.60 -3.24
C CYS A 282 -1.86 -4.90 -4.51
N ASN A 283 -0.53 -4.96 -4.39
CA ASN A 283 0.41 -5.25 -5.47
C ASN A 283 1.76 -5.78 -4.93
N ASP A 284 1.78 -6.34 -3.72
CA ASP A 284 2.99 -6.88 -3.10
C ASP A 284 3.08 -8.42 -3.19
N GLY A 285 2.02 -9.08 -3.68
CA GLY A 285 1.95 -10.53 -3.88
C GLY A 285 1.72 -11.32 -2.59
N ILE A 286 1.31 -10.66 -1.50
CA ILE A 286 1.04 -11.25 -0.19
C ILE A 286 -0.43 -10.96 0.15
N ASP A 287 -1.14 -11.96 0.65
CA ASP A 287 -2.41 -11.79 1.37
C ASP A 287 -2.12 -11.10 2.72
N ASN A 288 -2.30 -9.78 2.78
CA ASN A 288 -1.94 -8.92 3.89
C ASN A 288 -3.01 -8.89 5.00
N ASP A 289 -4.26 -9.25 4.72
CA ASP A 289 -5.36 -9.26 5.69
C ASP A 289 -5.75 -10.68 6.17
N GLY A 290 -5.32 -11.72 5.43
CA GLY A 290 -5.41 -13.13 5.77
C GLY A 290 -6.71 -13.81 5.34
N ASP A 291 -7.46 -13.25 4.40
CA ASP A 291 -8.76 -13.76 3.97
C ASP A 291 -8.69 -14.82 2.85
N GLY A 292 -7.49 -14.99 2.25
CA GLY A 292 -7.19 -15.95 1.19
C GLY A 292 -7.20 -15.38 -0.24
N PHE A 293 -7.49 -14.09 -0.41
CA PHE A 293 -7.30 -13.34 -1.65
C PHE A 293 -5.99 -12.53 -1.62
N VAL A 294 -5.52 -12.08 -2.78
CA VAL A 294 -4.19 -11.47 -2.93
C VAL A 294 -4.27 -10.37 -3.99
N ASP A 295 -3.69 -9.21 -3.69
CA ASP A 295 -3.54 -8.07 -4.59
C ASP A 295 -4.89 -7.66 -5.23
N MET A 296 -4.90 -7.33 -6.52
CA MET A 296 -6.12 -7.00 -7.29
C MET A 296 -7.18 -8.12 -7.37
N ALA A 297 -6.92 -9.31 -6.83
CA ALA A 297 -7.93 -10.35 -6.67
C ALA A 297 -8.66 -10.26 -5.32
N ASP A 298 -8.15 -9.46 -4.39
CA ASP A 298 -8.71 -9.13 -3.09
C ASP A 298 -9.79 -8.03 -3.22
N SER A 299 -10.91 -8.18 -2.49
CA SER A 299 -12.02 -7.23 -2.51
C SER A 299 -11.78 -5.97 -1.67
N GLY A 300 -10.85 -6.00 -0.71
CA GLY A 300 -10.33 -4.84 -0.03
C GLY A 300 -9.52 -3.91 -0.95
N CYS A 301 -9.05 -4.42 -2.10
CA CYS A 301 -8.24 -3.64 -3.02
C CYS A 301 -9.02 -2.76 -4.00
N VAL A 302 -8.89 -1.44 -3.85
CA VAL A 302 -9.47 -0.48 -4.80
C VAL A 302 -8.64 -0.40 -6.10
N ASN A 303 -7.31 -0.51 -6.00
CA ASN A 303 -6.38 -0.50 -7.13
C ASN A 303 -4.98 -0.99 -6.73
N ALA A 304 -4.09 -1.23 -7.70
CA ALA A 304 -2.73 -1.75 -7.47
C ALA A 304 -1.75 -0.76 -6.79
N GLY A 305 -2.22 0.43 -6.41
CA GLY A 305 -1.49 1.37 -5.56
C GLY A 305 -2.07 1.47 -4.15
N ASP A 306 -3.13 0.70 -3.87
CA ASP A 306 -3.80 0.64 -2.58
C ASP A 306 -3.00 -0.20 -1.59
N ASN A 307 -2.94 0.28 -0.35
CA ASN A 307 -2.08 -0.26 0.70
C ASN A 307 -2.89 -0.81 1.88
N ASP A 308 -4.12 -1.22 1.61
CA ASP A 308 -5.03 -1.86 2.54
C ASP A 308 -5.80 -2.94 1.79
N GLU A 309 -5.62 -4.19 2.18
CA GLU A 309 -6.40 -5.34 1.69
C GLU A 309 -7.62 -5.63 2.58
N THR A 310 -7.89 -4.82 3.61
CA THR A 310 -9.00 -5.12 4.52
C THR A 310 -10.35 -5.02 3.81
N ASP A 311 -11.05 -6.16 3.75
CA ASP A 311 -12.41 -6.25 3.23
C ASP A 311 -13.36 -5.22 3.86
N ILE A 312 -14.14 -4.53 3.01
CA ILE A 312 -15.22 -3.66 3.48
C ILE A 312 -16.33 -4.54 4.06
N PRO A 313 -16.74 -4.34 5.33
CA PRO A 313 -17.80 -5.15 5.92
C PRO A 313 -19.10 -5.03 5.12
N MET A 314 -19.77 -6.17 4.91
CA MET A 314 -21.14 -6.19 4.39
C MET A 314 -22.09 -5.58 5.43
N THR A 315 -22.76 -4.53 5.02
CA THR A 315 -23.78 -3.74 5.71
C THR A 315 -25.04 -3.74 4.87
N ARG A 316 -26.16 -3.30 5.44
CA ARG A 316 -27.42 -3.18 4.69
C ARG A 316 -27.29 -2.34 3.43
N CYS A 317 -26.43 -1.30 3.46
CA CYS A 317 -26.25 -0.37 2.36
C CYS A 317 -25.20 -0.79 1.31
N ASN A 318 -24.66 -2.00 1.37
CA ASN A 318 -23.72 -2.54 0.38
C ASN A 318 -23.79 -4.07 0.21
N ASP A 319 -24.88 -4.71 0.61
CA ASP A 319 -25.06 -6.17 0.51
C ASP A 319 -25.85 -6.61 -0.74
N GLY A 320 -26.34 -5.65 -1.54
CA GLY A 320 -27.08 -5.91 -2.78
C GLY A 320 -28.53 -6.32 -2.55
N ILE A 321 -29.07 -6.12 -1.35
CA ILE A 321 -30.43 -6.48 -0.95
C ILE A 321 -31.17 -5.22 -0.48
N ASP A 322 -32.38 -5.01 -0.99
CA ASP A 322 -33.34 -4.05 -0.41
C ASP A 322 -33.79 -4.55 0.98
N ASN A 323 -33.18 -4.01 2.04
CA ASN A 323 -33.35 -4.46 3.42
C ASN A 323 -34.58 -3.83 4.11
N ASP A 324 -35.16 -2.76 3.56
CA ASP A 324 -36.29 -2.03 4.16
C ASP A 324 -37.62 -2.21 3.37
N GLY A 325 -37.52 -2.65 2.12
CA GLY A 325 -38.61 -3.06 1.25
C GLY A 325 -39.23 -1.94 0.42
N ASP A 326 -38.56 -0.81 0.25
CA ASP A 326 -39.05 0.34 -0.51
C ASP A 326 -38.80 0.25 -2.04
N GLY A 327 -37.96 -0.70 -2.47
CA GLY A 327 -37.60 -0.97 -3.86
C GLY A 327 -36.30 -0.30 -4.34
N LEU A 328 -35.61 0.43 -3.48
CA LEU A 328 -34.24 0.92 -3.66
C LEU A 328 -33.25 -0.06 -3.01
N VAL A 329 -31.98 0.01 -3.42
CA VAL A 329 -30.95 -0.96 -2.98
C VAL A 329 -29.64 -0.22 -2.73
N ASP A 330 -29.00 -0.49 -1.60
CA ASP A 330 -27.66 0.00 -1.26
C ASP A 330 -27.58 1.54 -1.37
N LEU A 331 -26.47 2.06 -1.92
CA LEU A 331 -26.26 3.51 -2.14
C LEU A 331 -27.27 4.21 -3.06
N THR A 332 -28.25 3.49 -3.63
CA THR A 332 -29.38 4.12 -4.33
C THR A 332 -30.60 4.37 -3.44
N ASP A 333 -30.60 3.78 -2.25
CA ASP A 333 -31.59 3.96 -1.18
C ASP A 333 -31.35 5.29 -0.43
N LEU A 334 -32.42 6.03 -0.12
CA LEU A 334 -32.35 7.32 0.57
C LEU A 334 -32.11 7.17 2.08
N GLY A 335 -32.40 5.99 2.64
CA GLY A 335 -32.01 5.59 3.98
C GLY A 335 -30.51 5.37 4.14
N CYS A 336 -29.76 5.17 3.05
CA CYS A 336 -28.31 4.98 3.09
C CYS A 336 -27.51 6.28 3.09
N VAL A 337 -26.75 6.51 4.17
CA VAL A 337 -25.80 7.63 4.22
C VAL A 337 -24.51 7.33 3.44
N ASP A 338 -23.98 6.11 3.59
CA ASP A 338 -22.79 5.61 2.89
C ASP A 338 -22.74 4.07 2.91
N SER A 339 -21.70 3.47 2.31
CA SER A 339 -21.57 2.01 2.17
C SER A 339 -21.20 1.28 3.46
N LEU A 340 -20.97 2.01 4.55
CA LEU A 340 -20.74 1.45 5.88
C LEU A 340 -21.98 1.63 6.77
N ASP A 341 -23.03 2.29 6.27
CA ASP A 341 -24.29 2.44 6.96
C ASP A 341 -25.03 1.08 7.00
N ASN A 342 -25.51 0.74 8.19
CA ASN A 342 -26.17 -0.54 8.43
C ASN A 342 -27.68 -0.38 8.63
N ASN A 343 -28.24 0.71 8.11
CA ASN A 343 -29.66 1.02 8.17
C ASN A 343 -30.13 1.65 6.87
N GLU A 344 -31.09 1.00 6.21
CA GLU A 344 -31.75 1.50 4.99
C GLU A 344 -33.09 2.20 5.29
N THR A 345 -33.46 2.42 6.55
CA THR A 345 -34.76 3.05 6.83
C THR A 345 -34.77 4.52 6.42
N ASP A 346 -35.65 4.85 5.49
CA ASP A 346 -35.91 6.22 5.02
C ASP A 346 -36.13 7.24 6.16
N PRO A 347 -35.57 8.47 6.04
CA PRO A 347 -35.81 9.53 7.00
C PRO A 347 -37.28 10.00 6.97
N THR A 348 -38.01 9.78 8.07
CA THR A 348 -39.45 10.09 8.22
C THR A 348 -39.76 11.54 8.65
N GLY A 349 -38.95 12.52 8.22
CA GLY A 349 -39.05 13.93 8.65
C GLY A 349 -39.24 14.93 7.50
N PRO A 350 -39.72 16.16 7.80
CA PRO A 350 -39.75 17.24 6.81
C PRO A 350 -38.34 17.56 6.31
N THR A 351 -38.17 17.54 4.99
CA THR A 351 -36.94 17.96 4.31
C THR A 351 -37.03 19.44 3.98
N GLU A 352 -36.05 20.24 4.41
CA GLU A 352 -35.95 21.67 4.05
C GLU A 352 -35.63 21.82 2.55
N LEU A 353 -36.61 22.32 1.78
CA LEU A 353 -36.48 22.57 0.34
C LEU A 353 -35.93 23.96 0.05
N PHE A 354 -36.20 24.91 0.95
CA PHE A 354 -35.72 26.28 0.84
C PHE A 354 -35.80 26.99 2.19
N PHE A 355 -34.71 27.67 2.54
CA PHE A 355 -34.66 28.58 3.68
C PHE A 355 -33.96 29.90 3.30
N ASP A 356 -34.52 31.02 3.76
CA ASP A 356 -33.88 32.34 3.67
C ASP A 356 -34.17 33.18 4.92
N ASP A 357 -33.12 33.43 5.71
CA ASP A 357 -33.08 34.36 6.85
C ASP A 357 -32.63 35.78 6.43
N PHE A 358 -32.39 36.00 5.14
CA PHE A 358 -31.96 37.25 4.54
C PHE A 358 -30.60 37.78 5.05
N GLU A 359 -29.79 36.96 5.72
CA GLU A 359 -28.51 37.38 6.30
C GLU A 359 -27.43 37.64 5.24
N SER A 360 -27.65 37.18 4.00
CA SER A 360 -26.78 37.45 2.85
C SER A 360 -26.63 38.96 2.51
N GLY A 361 -27.48 39.82 3.06
CA GLY A 361 -27.45 41.26 2.81
C GLY A 361 -28.10 41.69 1.50
N SER A 362 -28.73 40.77 0.77
CA SER A 362 -29.45 41.04 -0.47
C SER A 362 -30.69 40.15 -0.58
N LEU A 363 -31.64 40.53 -1.43
CA LEU A 363 -32.77 39.66 -1.81
C LEU A 363 -32.42 38.87 -3.08
N SER A 364 -31.16 38.43 -3.20
CA SER A 364 -30.69 37.67 -4.35
C SER A 364 -31.42 36.32 -4.43
N GLY A 365 -31.94 35.99 -5.61
CA GLY A 365 -32.78 34.81 -5.81
C GLY A 365 -34.28 35.09 -5.70
N TRP A 366 -34.67 36.23 -5.16
CA TRP A 366 -36.06 36.70 -5.21
C TRP A 366 -36.28 37.56 -6.45
N VAL A 367 -37.45 37.41 -7.07
CA VAL A 367 -37.95 38.28 -8.14
C VAL A 367 -38.76 39.39 -7.48
N LEU A 368 -38.30 40.62 -7.66
CA LEU A 368 -38.92 41.80 -7.07
C LEU A 368 -39.73 42.57 -8.12
N THR A 369 -40.90 43.07 -7.75
CA THR A 369 -41.73 43.93 -8.60
C THR A 369 -42.38 45.00 -7.75
N LYS A 370 -41.95 46.25 -7.91
CA LYS A 370 -42.53 47.39 -7.19
C LYS A 370 -43.88 47.85 -7.77
N VAL A 371 -44.72 48.38 -6.90
CA VAL A 371 -45.94 49.13 -7.26
C VAL A 371 -45.61 50.37 -8.11
N PHE A 372 -46.53 50.77 -8.99
CA PHE A 372 -46.36 51.96 -9.83
C PHE A 372 -46.18 53.23 -8.99
N GLY A 373 -45.04 53.89 -9.15
CA GLY A 373 -44.69 55.12 -8.41
C GLY A 373 -44.21 54.88 -6.98
N GLY A 374 -44.07 53.62 -6.54
CA GLY A 374 -43.62 53.27 -5.19
C GLY A 374 -42.22 52.65 -5.12
N ASN A 375 -41.90 52.11 -3.95
CA ASN A 375 -40.65 51.41 -3.66
C ASN A 375 -40.80 49.90 -3.72
N ASP A 376 -39.68 49.20 -3.84
CA ASP A 376 -39.62 47.74 -3.85
C ASP A 376 -39.43 47.16 -2.44
N TRP A 377 -39.47 45.83 -2.34
CA TRP A 377 -38.94 45.10 -1.19
C TRP A 377 -37.42 45.29 -1.10
N ALA A 378 -36.92 45.36 0.13
CA ALA A 378 -35.51 45.58 0.42
C ALA A 378 -35.04 44.76 1.63
N ASN A 379 -33.74 44.43 1.65
CA ASN A 379 -33.07 43.88 2.82
C ASN A 379 -32.84 44.99 3.86
N ALA A 380 -33.36 44.81 5.06
CA ALA A 380 -33.32 45.82 6.14
C ALA A 380 -32.64 45.26 7.39
N VAL A 381 -32.21 46.15 8.30
CA VAL A 381 -31.37 45.80 9.47
C VAL A 381 -31.97 46.24 10.82
N THR A 382 -33.10 46.94 10.81
CA THR A 382 -33.66 47.55 12.02
C THR A 382 -34.70 46.64 12.66
N ASN A 383 -34.35 46.00 13.78
CA ASN A 383 -35.19 45.07 14.55
C ASN A 383 -35.67 43.84 13.73
N PRO A 384 -34.75 42.97 13.26
CA PRO A 384 -35.09 41.66 12.66
C PRO A 384 -35.79 40.73 13.68
N TYR A 385 -36.37 39.62 13.20
CA TYR A 385 -36.85 38.56 14.10
C TYR A 385 -35.67 37.84 14.76
N GLN A 386 -34.73 37.41 13.93
CA GLN A 386 -33.52 36.70 14.30
C GLN A 386 -32.37 37.21 13.43
N GLY A 387 -31.14 37.17 13.94
CA GLY A 387 -29.99 37.66 13.18
C GLY A 387 -29.92 39.19 13.11
N ALA A 388 -29.40 39.71 12.01
CA ALA A 388 -29.15 41.13 11.76
C ALA A 388 -30.00 41.70 10.61
N ARG A 389 -30.71 40.86 9.84
CA ARG A 389 -31.37 41.23 8.59
C ARG A 389 -32.75 40.61 8.44
N TYR A 390 -33.56 41.17 7.53
CA TYR A 390 -34.89 40.70 7.17
C TYR A 390 -35.33 41.36 5.85
N ALA A 391 -36.42 40.87 5.24
CA ALA A 391 -37.05 41.50 4.10
C ALA A 391 -38.14 42.50 4.54
N GLN A 392 -38.11 43.71 3.99
CA GLN A 392 -39.08 44.77 4.27
C GLN A 392 -39.64 45.39 3.00
N SER A 393 -40.95 45.62 2.97
CA SER A 393 -41.59 46.48 1.98
C SER A 393 -42.06 47.79 2.62
N GLN A 394 -41.80 48.91 1.94
CA GLN A 394 -42.35 50.23 2.24
C GLN A 394 -42.81 50.90 0.93
N PRO A 395 -43.94 50.46 0.35
CA PRO A 395 -44.32 50.79 -1.01
C PRO A 395 -44.54 52.28 -1.25
N MET A 396 -44.98 53.06 -0.26
CA MET A 396 -45.41 54.46 -0.41
C MET A 396 -46.57 54.62 -1.42
N SER A 397 -47.38 53.57 -1.56
CA SER A 397 -48.53 53.50 -2.45
C SER A 397 -49.48 52.38 -2.01
N THR A 398 -50.77 52.66 -2.12
CA THR A 398 -51.86 51.69 -1.94
C THR A 398 -52.41 51.16 -3.25
N ASN A 399 -51.74 51.43 -4.37
CA ASN A 399 -52.19 51.00 -5.69
C ASN A 399 -51.90 49.50 -5.92
N GLU A 400 -52.75 48.89 -6.76
CA GLU A 400 -52.51 47.56 -7.31
C GLU A 400 -51.96 47.65 -8.76
N PRO A 401 -51.10 46.71 -9.21
CA PRO A 401 -50.49 45.62 -8.44
C PRO A 401 -49.56 46.09 -7.33
N ALA A 402 -49.64 45.43 -6.17
CA ALA A 402 -48.83 45.67 -4.99
C ALA A 402 -47.31 45.53 -5.24
N SER A 403 -46.51 45.90 -4.24
CA SER A 403 -45.07 45.58 -4.29
C SER A 403 -44.85 44.13 -3.88
N VAL A 404 -44.08 43.39 -4.68
CA VAL A 404 -43.99 41.93 -4.65
C VAL A 404 -42.56 41.45 -4.45
N MET A 405 -42.41 40.39 -3.65
CA MET A 405 -41.21 39.56 -3.54
C MET A 405 -41.58 38.09 -3.77
N GLU A 406 -41.05 37.45 -4.83
CA GLU A 406 -41.40 36.08 -5.28
C GLU A 406 -40.18 35.15 -5.39
N ARG A 407 -40.35 33.86 -5.07
CA ARG A 407 -39.32 32.82 -5.24
C ARG A 407 -39.91 31.56 -5.86
N SER A 408 -39.19 30.96 -6.80
CA SER A 408 -39.50 29.62 -7.32
C SER A 408 -38.72 28.55 -6.56
N ILE A 409 -39.41 27.51 -6.09
CA ILE A 409 -38.87 26.38 -5.34
C ILE A 409 -39.52 25.11 -5.89
N SER A 410 -38.74 24.13 -6.36
CA SER A 410 -39.32 22.86 -6.84
C SER A 410 -39.71 21.98 -5.66
N THR A 411 -40.91 21.40 -5.70
CA THR A 411 -41.39 20.42 -4.71
C THR A 411 -41.56 19.02 -5.33
N SER A 412 -40.97 18.78 -6.51
CA SER A 412 -40.94 17.46 -7.16
C SER A 412 -40.37 16.38 -6.23
N GLY A 413 -41.05 15.23 -6.17
CA GLY A 413 -40.66 14.12 -5.30
C GLY A 413 -41.22 14.17 -3.87
N TYR A 414 -41.86 15.25 -3.45
CA TYR A 414 -42.46 15.37 -2.11
C TYR A 414 -43.98 15.31 -2.17
N ALA A 415 -44.62 14.51 -1.33
CA ALA A 415 -46.07 14.31 -1.34
C ALA A 415 -46.84 15.45 -0.65
N SER A 416 -46.24 16.06 0.36
CA SER A 416 -46.78 17.18 1.12
C SER A 416 -45.77 18.30 1.29
N VAL A 417 -46.26 19.52 1.44
CA VAL A 417 -45.43 20.73 1.52
C VAL A 417 -45.94 21.62 2.64
N THR A 418 -45.02 22.13 3.46
CA THR A 418 -45.32 23.09 4.52
C THR A 418 -44.54 24.38 4.26
N VAL A 419 -45.23 25.53 4.31
CA VAL A 419 -44.61 26.86 4.20
C VAL A 419 -44.67 27.54 5.56
N SER A 420 -43.55 28.07 6.02
CA SER A 420 -43.52 28.91 7.22
C SER A 420 -42.68 30.17 7.04
N TYR A 421 -43.04 31.22 7.77
CA TYR A 421 -42.31 32.48 7.81
C TYR A 421 -42.68 33.28 9.05
N TYR A 422 -41.80 34.18 9.47
CA TYR A 422 -42.11 35.20 10.46
C TYR A 422 -42.50 36.49 9.77
N LYS A 423 -43.59 37.13 10.20
CA LYS A 423 -43.98 38.45 9.69
C LYS A 423 -44.16 39.48 10.78
N ARG A 424 -44.00 40.76 10.44
CA ARG A 424 -44.38 41.88 11.30
C ARG A 424 -44.93 43.03 10.45
N LEU A 425 -46.20 43.33 10.65
CA LEU A 425 -46.87 44.46 10.01
C LEU A 425 -46.81 45.66 10.95
N VAL A 426 -46.43 46.83 10.43
CA VAL A 426 -46.23 48.03 11.23
C VAL A 426 -47.11 49.13 10.68
N GLY A 427 -48.02 49.62 11.52
CA GLY A 427 -48.79 50.83 11.26
C GLY A 427 -49.82 50.78 10.13
N LEU A 428 -50.09 49.62 9.53
CA LEU A 428 -51.00 49.52 8.38
C LEU A 428 -52.39 50.04 8.75
N ASP A 429 -52.99 50.85 7.87
CA ASP A 429 -54.33 51.38 8.01
C ASP A 429 -55.35 50.62 7.14
N VAL A 430 -56.57 51.15 7.01
CA VAL A 430 -57.66 50.49 6.27
C VAL A 430 -57.50 50.55 4.75
N ALA A 431 -56.52 51.26 4.21
CA ALA A 431 -56.22 51.30 2.78
C ALA A 431 -55.03 50.39 2.42
N ASP A 432 -54.37 49.82 3.41
CA ASP A 432 -53.15 49.02 3.27
C ASP A 432 -53.44 47.53 3.31
N GLU A 433 -52.50 46.74 2.80
CA GLU A 433 -52.69 45.31 2.63
C GLU A 433 -51.38 44.52 2.67
N PHE A 434 -51.42 43.36 3.32
CA PHE A 434 -50.40 42.32 3.21
C PHE A 434 -51.02 41.00 2.74
N GLN A 435 -50.37 40.36 1.77
CA GLN A 435 -50.71 39.01 1.32
C GLN A 435 -49.49 38.11 1.22
N ALA A 436 -49.67 36.84 1.58
CA ALA A 436 -48.75 35.75 1.26
C ALA A 436 -49.48 34.72 0.41
N LYS A 437 -48.82 34.24 -0.65
CA LYS A 437 -49.41 33.33 -1.64
C LYS A 437 -48.43 32.24 -2.04
N TRP A 438 -48.97 31.14 -2.57
CA TRP A 438 -48.22 30.10 -3.25
C TRP A 438 -48.80 29.80 -4.63
N PHE A 439 -47.98 29.32 -5.56
CA PHE A 439 -48.39 28.98 -6.93
C PHE A 439 -48.44 27.47 -7.10
N ASP A 440 -49.58 26.94 -7.57
CA ASP A 440 -49.77 25.51 -7.78
C ASP A 440 -49.34 25.02 -9.18
N GLY A 441 -48.61 25.84 -9.93
CA GLY A 441 -48.24 25.57 -11.33
C GLY A 441 -49.26 26.11 -12.34
N ALA A 442 -50.48 26.48 -11.89
CA ALA A 442 -51.52 27.03 -12.74
C ALA A 442 -52.06 28.38 -12.24
N GLN A 443 -52.28 28.54 -10.93
CA GLN A 443 -52.85 29.72 -10.29
C GLN A 443 -52.21 30.03 -8.93
N TRP A 444 -52.40 31.26 -8.48
CA TRP A 444 -51.97 31.70 -7.15
C TRP A 444 -53.06 31.43 -6.11
N ASN A 445 -52.67 30.76 -5.02
CA ASN A 445 -53.49 30.43 -3.87
C ASN A 445 -53.05 31.26 -2.67
N VAL A 446 -54.00 31.77 -1.88
CA VAL A 446 -53.73 32.64 -0.72
C VAL A 446 -53.37 31.80 0.50
N LEU A 447 -52.23 32.09 1.13
CA LEU A 447 -51.85 31.59 2.46
C LEU A 447 -52.41 32.50 3.55
N GLU A 448 -52.22 33.81 3.36
CA GLU A 448 -52.66 34.85 4.28
C GLU A 448 -53.06 36.10 3.52
N PHE A 449 -54.11 36.76 4.01
CA PHE A 449 -54.57 38.04 3.51
C PHE A 449 -55.16 38.83 4.70
N THR A 450 -54.60 40.02 4.97
CA THR A 450 -55.07 40.85 6.09
C THR A 450 -56.34 41.62 5.79
N GLY A 451 -56.67 41.80 4.51
CA GLY A 451 -57.69 42.74 4.08
C GLY A 451 -57.24 44.19 4.24
N SER A 452 -58.13 45.08 3.83
CA SER A 452 -58.11 46.53 4.02
C SER A 452 -58.43 46.91 5.48
N ASN A 453 -57.78 46.24 6.44
CA ASN A 453 -57.97 46.44 7.88
C ASN A 453 -56.69 47.00 8.48
N SER A 454 -56.84 47.87 9.48
CA SER A 454 -55.67 48.35 10.23
C SER A 454 -54.94 47.19 10.91
N ALA A 455 -53.64 47.05 10.69
CA ALA A 455 -52.82 45.98 11.23
C ALA A 455 -51.50 46.52 11.79
N ASN A 456 -51.21 46.18 13.05
CA ASN A 456 -49.99 46.59 13.72
C ASN A 456 -49.54 45.54 14.75
N ASP A 457 -48.55 44.74 14.37
CA ASP A 457 -48.04 43.65 15.18
C ASP A 457 -47.04 44.16 16.22
N ALA A 458 -47.22 43.74 17.48
CA ALA A 458 -46.34 44.10 18.59
C ALA A 458 -44.90 43.57 18.40
N GLY A 459 -44.73 42.49 17.65
CA GLY A 459 -43.47 41.83 17.30
C GLY A 459 -43.65 40.90 16.10
N TYR A 460 -42.65 40.10 15.76
CA TYR A 460 -42.78 39.11 14.69
C TYR A 460 -43.69 37.94 15.12
N VAL A 461 -44.53 37.50 14.19
CA VAL A 461 -45.49 36.40 14.38
C VAL A 461 -45.13 35.27 13.42
N LEU A 462 -44.93 34.06 13.94
CA LEU A 462 -44.75 32.85 13.13
C LEU A 462 -46.07 32.49 12.44
N LYS A 463 -45.97 32.21 11.15
CA LYS A 463 -47.04 31.68 10.31
C LYS A 463 -46.56 30.35 9.73
N THR A 464 -47.38 29.31 9.84
CA THR A 464 -47.12 27.97 9.32
C THR A 464 -48.37 27.48 8.61
N PHE A 465 -48.20 26.93 7.41
CA PHE A 465 -49.28 26.46 6.56
C PHE A 465 -48.91 25.11 5.94
N ASP A 466 -49.67 24.07 6.29
CA ASP A 466 -49.63 22.80 5.58
C ASP A 466 -50.47 22.93 4.32
N LEU A 467 -49.86 22.69 3.17
CA LEU A 467 -50.50 22.93 1.88
C LEU A 467 -51.29 21.70 1.39
N PRO A 468 -52.32 21.90 0.56
CA PRO A 468 -53.03 20.78 -0.06
C PRO A 468 -52.13 19.96 -0.99
N ALA A 469 -52.56 18.73 -1.30
CA ALA A 469 -51.77 17.75 -2.06
C ALA A 469 -51.22 18.23 -3.42
N ASN A 470 -51.84 19.22 -4.07
CA ASN A 470 -51.35 19.79 -5.33
C ASN A 470 -50.14 20.74 -5.17
N ALA A 471 -49.71 21.01 -3.93
CA ALA A 471 -48.41 21.63 -3.67
C ALA A 471 -47.26 20.64 -3.77
N GLY A 472 -47.51 19.35 -3.50
CA GLY A 472 -46.55 18.27 -3.69
C GLY A 472 -46.31 17.94 -5.16
N ASP A 473 -45.19 17.29 -5.43
CA ASP A 473 -44.70 16.89 -6.75
C ASP A 473 -44.79 18.00 -7.84
N ASN A 474 -44.43 19.24 -7.47
CA ASN A 474 -44.66 20.39 -8.32
C ASN A 474 -43.36 21.15 -8.65
N SER A 475 -42.85 20.92 -9.84
CA SER A 475 -41.64 21.62 -10.36
C SER A 475 -41.83 23.12 -10.60
N ASN A 476 -43.08 23.60 -10.67
CA ASN A 476 -43.42 25.00 -10.90
C ASN A 476 -43.86 25.73 -9.62
N PHE A 477 -43.69 25.12 -8.45
CA PHE A 477 -44.10 25.71 -7.19
C PHE A 477 -43.37 27.03 -6.91
N LYS A 478 -44.10 28.00 -6.34
CA LYS A 478 -43.58 29.32 -5.97
C LYS A 478 -44.22 29.83 -4.70
N ILE A 479 -43.52 30.72 -4.01
CA ILE A 479 -44.07 31.54 -2.92
C ILE A 479 -43.91 33.02 -3.24
N ARG A 480 -44.80 33.83 -2.67
CA ARG A 480 -44.81 35.28 -2.90
C ARG A 480 -45.35 36.04 -1.69
N PHE A 481 -44.76 37.19 -1.41
CA PHE A 481 -45.24 38.20 -0.48
C PHE A 481 -45.59 39.50 -1.20
N GLU A 482 -46.72 40.09 -0.86
CA GLU A 482 -47.26 41.30 -1.47
C GLU A 482 -47.58 42.33 -0.37
N CYS A 483 -47.27 43.60 -0.63
CA CYS A 483 -47.53 44.69 0.30
C CYS A 483 -48.00 45.95 -0.44
N THR A 484 -49.07 46.55 0.06
CA THR A 484 -49.49 47.92 -0.24
C THR A 484 -49.47 48.73 1.06
N ALA A 485 -48.84 49.89 1.04
CA ALA A 485 -48.79 50.77 2.19
C ALA A 485 -48.52 52.22 1.78
N GLY A 486 -49.35 53.17 2.22
CA GLY A 486 -49.35 54.55 1.73
C GLY A 486 -48.35 55.49 2.40
N ALA A 487 -48.03 55.27 3.68
CA ALA A 487 -47.29 56.20 4.52
C ALA A 487 -45.84 55.76 4.81
N VAL A 488 -45.00 56.75 5.14
CA VAL A 488 -43.59 56.53 5.54
C VAL A 488 -43.44 55.81 6.88
N SER A 489 -44.52 55.66 7.64
CA SER A 489 -44.52 54.94 8.92
C SER A 489 -45.00 53.49 8.79
N GLU A 490 -45.42 53.07 7.60
CA GLU A 490 -46.04 51.77 7.35
C GLU A 490 -45.08 50.79 6.68
N TYR A 491 -45.06 49.54 7.16
CA TYR A 491 -44.14 48.51 6.68
C TYR A 491 -44.76 47.11 6.73
N CYS A 492 -44.47 46.32 5.71
CA CYS A 492 -44.60 44.87 5.77
C CYS A 492 -43.21 44.25 5.95
N ARG A 493 -43.03 43.35 6.91
CA ARG A 493 -41.75 42.67 7.17
C ARG A 493 -41.94 41.16 7.15
N VAL A 494 -40.96 40.47 6.57
CA VAL A 494 -40.89 39.01 6.50
C VAL A 494 -39.47 38.56 6.86
N ASP A 495 -39.34 37.47 7.59
CA ASP A 495 -38.09 36.90 8.07
C ASP A 495 -38.18 35.36 8.18
N ASN A 496 -37.03 34.67 8.14
CA ASN A 496 -36.91 33.21 8.21
C ASN A 496 -37.97 32.46 7.37
N VAL A 497 -37.95 32.66 6.05
CA VAL A 497 -38.89 31.97 5.15
C VAL A 497 -38.41 30.56 4.90
N ASN A 498 -39.25 29.57 5.21
CA ASN A 498 -38.95 28.14 5.08
C ASN A 498 -40.03 27.42 4.24
N VAL A 499 -39.60 26.49 3.38
CA VAL A 499 -40.45 25.54 2.67
C VAL A 499 -39.92 24.14 2.91
N GLU A 500 -40.75 23.26 3.45
CA GLU A 500 -40.43 21.87 3.75
C GLU A 500 -41.26 20.91 2.91
N GLY A 501 -40.71 19.75 2.54
CA GLY A 501 -41.40 18.66 1.85
C GLY A 501 -41.34 17.34 2.63
N GLN A 502 -42.40 16.54 2.57
CA GLN A 502 -42.46 15.16 3.09
C GLN A 502 -43.09 14.22 2.07
#